data_AF-A0A640T4V2-F1
#
_entry.id   AF-A0A640T4V2-F1
#
_cell.length_a   1.000
_cell.length_b   1.000
_cell.length_c   1.000
_cell.angle_alpha   90.00
_cell.angle_beta   90.00
_cell.angle_gamma   90.00
#
_symmetry.space_group_name_H-M   'P 1'
#
loop_
_entity.id
_entity.type
_entity.pdbx_description
1 polymer ?
#
loop_
_entity_poly.entity_id
_entity_poly.type
_entity_poly.pdbx_seq_one_letter_code
_entity_poly.pdbx_strand_id
1 'polypeptide(L)'
;MESITGDRRHIGAAFPERGRTVLKPHPVILRDLVKQYEVFRDRESERSSHETRRQLADLSYTLCVSTGTRTVEAALAFAARQLDADLAEAAHGQPLPAPLQLAS
;
A
#
# COMPACT_ATOMS: atom_id res chain seq x y z
N MET A 1 -12.84 21.28 26.23
CA MET A 1 -13.52 19.97 26.21
C MET A 1 -14.67 20.12 25.23
N GLU A 2 -14.35 20.14 23.94
CA GLU A 2 -15.31 20.47 22.90
C GLU A 2 -15.41 19.31 21.91
N SER A 3 -16.65 18.87 21.79
CA SER A 3 -17.13 17.70 21.06
C SER A 3 -16.77 17.76 19.59
N ILE A 4 -15.89 16.87 19.15
CA ILE A 4 -15.66 16.56 17.74
C ILE A 4 -16.73 15.54 17.33
N THR A 5 -17.99 16.00 17.27
CA THR A 5 -19.09 15.17 16.79
C THR A 5 -18.85 14.84 15.32
N GLY A 6 -18.69 13.55 15.07
CA GLY A 6 -18.31 13.00 13.78
C GLY A 6 -19.24 13.41 12.66
N ASP A 7 -18.72 14.19 11.73
CA ASP A 7 -19.17 14.19 10.34
C ASP A 7 -18.16 13.37 9.52
N ARG A 8 -18.20 12.06 9.73
CA ARG A 8 -17.36 11.07 9.02
C ARG A 8 -18.18 10.42 7.90
N ARG A 9 -18.97 11.21 7.17
CA ARG A 9 -19.86 10.77 6.10
C ARG A 9 -19.12 10.52 4.78
N HIS A 10 -18.00 9.77 4.81
CA HIS A 10 -17.36 9.27 3.59
C HIS A 10 -16.61 7.93 3.76
N ILE A 11 -16.91 7.12 4.77
CA ILE A 11 -16.42 5.73 4.82
C ILE A 11 -17.37 4.77 4.10
N GLY A 12 -17.49 4.95 2.79
CA GLY A 12 -18.16 4.01 1.89
C GLY A 12 -17.22 2.85 1.56
N ALA A 13 -17.38 1.74 2.27
CA ALA A 13 -16.89 0.43 1.83
C ALA A 13 -17.72 0.00 0.61
N ALA A 14 -17.23 0.30 -0.59
CA ALA A 14 -17.49 -0.37 -1.87
C ALA A 14 -16.99 0.51 -3.01
N PHE A 15 -15.91 0.11 -3.69
CA PHE A 15 -15.75 0.46 -5.10
C PHE A 15 -16.76 -0.39 -5.88
N PRO A 16 -17.56 0.19 -6.80
CA PRO A 16 -17.10 0.31 -8.19
C PRO A 16 -17.54 1.57 -8.99
N GLU A 17 -16.73 1.91 -10.00
CA GLU A 17 -17.08 2.40 -11.35
C GLU A 17 -17.85 3.74 -11.52
N ARG A 18 -17.10 4.85 -11.70
CA ARG A 18 -17.27 5.85 -12.79
C ARG A 18 -16.23 6.99 -12.66
N GLY A 19 -15.21 6.96 -13.52
CA GLY A 19 -14.52 8.16 -14.02
C GLY A 19 -13.80 9.09 -13.03
N ARG A 20 -13.36 8.61 -11.85
CA ARG A 20 -12.45 9.37 -10.98
C ARG A 20 -11.05 8.79 -11.11
N THR A 21 -10.09 9.63 -11.49
CA THR A 21 -8.66 9.33 -11.35
C THR A 21 -8.36 9.10 -9.87
N VAL A 22 -8.38 7.84 -9.44
CA VAL A 22 -8.01 7.45 -8.08
C VAL A 22 -6.51 7.67 -7.96
N LEU A 23 -6.10 8.53 -7.02
CA LEU A 23 -4.70 8.65 -6.62
C LEU A 23 -4.31 7.33 -5.94
N LYS A 24 -3.86 6.36 -6.75
CA LYS A 24 -3.26 5.14 -6.23
C LYS A 24 -1.96 5.55 -5.55
N PRO A 25 -1.67 5.11 -4.32
CA PRO A 25 -0.37 5.33 -3.71
C PRO A 25 0.70 4.80 -4.67
N HIS A 26 1.73 5.61 -4.94
CA HIS A 26 2.79 5.23 -5.86
C HIS A 26 3.41 3.91 -5.38
N PRO A 27 3.56 2.89 -6.24
CA PRO A 27 3.93 1.53 -5.83
C PRO A 27 5.26 1.48 -5.08
N VAL A 28 6.22 2.33 -5.48
CA VAL A 28 7.51 2.53 -4.77
C VAL A 28 7.32 2.94 -3.30
N ILE A 29 6.46 3.93 -3.04
CA ILE A 29 6.21 4.43 -1.68
C ILE A 29 5.50 3.35 -0.85
N LEU A 30 4.54 2.65 -1.46
CA LEU A 30 3.81 1.59 -0.79
C LEU A 30 4.72 0.41 -0.41
N ARG A 31 5.63 0.01 -1.30
CA ARG A 31 6.64 -1.03 -1.04
C ARG A 31 7.57 -0.65 0.11
N ASP A 32 8.02 0.61 0.13
CA ASP A 32 8.91 1.11 1.18
C ASP A 32 8.22 1.11 2.56
N LEU A 33 6.97 1.58 2.63
CA LEU A 33 6.18 1.57 3.86
C LEU A 33 5.95 0.15 4.42
N VAL A 34 5.64 -0.82 3.55
CA VAL A 34 5.50 -2.23 3.96
C VAL A 34 6.80 -2.77 4.52
N LYS A 35 7.92 -2.52 3.83
CA LYS A 35 9.24 -2.97 4.27
C LYS A 35 9.64 -2.37 5.62
N GLN A 36 9.39 -1.07 5.82
CA GLN A 36 9.64 -0.42 7.10
C GLN A 36 8.78 -1.04 8.20
N TYR A 37 7.49 -1.27 7.94
CA TYR A 37 6.58 -1.92 8.89
C TYR A 37 7.10 -3.30 9.33
N GLU A 38 7.53 -4.14 8.40
CA GLU A 38 8.07 -5.47 8.71
C GLU A 38 9.35 -5.39 9.57
N VAL A 39 10.27 -4.50 9.24
CA VAL A 39 11.51 -4.29 10.03
C VAL A 39 11.20 -3.83 11.45
N PHE A 40 10.27 -2.90 11.62
CA PHE A 40 9.89 -2.45 12.97
C PHE A 40 9.11 -3.52 13.74
N ARG A 41 8.31 -4.35 13.05
CA ARG A 41 7.60 -5.49 13.65
C ARG A 41 8.58 -6.52 14.21
N ASP A 42 9.64 -6.82 13.47
CA ASP A 42 10.70 -7.74 13.91
C ASP A 42 11.41 -7.19 15.16
N ARG A 43 11.82 -5.91 15.12
CA ARG A 43 12.46 -5.22 16.25
C ARG A 43 11.58 -5.11 17.49
N GLU A 44 10.27 -4.98 17.32
CA GLU A 44 9.33 -4.95 18.46
C GLU A 44 9.30 -6.30 19.16
N SER A 45 9.35 -7.39 18.39
CA SER A 45 9.45 -8.75 18.93
C SER A 45 10.77 -8.99 19.65
N GLU A 46 11.89 -8.45 19.15
CA GLU A 46 13.21 -8.65 19.73
C GLU A 46 13.50 -7.71 20.92
N ARG A 47 13.03 -6.46 20.86
CA ARG A 47 13.33 -5.42 21.85
C ARG A 47 12.19 -4.41 21.94
N SER A 48 11.03 -4.86 22.43
CA SER A 48 9.83 -4.03 22.59
C SER A 48 10.12 -2.78 23.44
N SER A 49 10.33 -1.66 22.75
CA SER A 49 10.55 -0.34 23.34
C SER A 49 9.34 0.54 23.06
N HIS A 50 9.09 1.54 23.90
CA HIS A 50 7.97 2.48 23.70
C HIS A 50 8.05 3.20 22.34
N GLU A 51 9.25 3.60 21.91
CA GLU A 51 9.47 4.22 20.61
C GLU A 51 9.16 3.28 19.44
N THR A 52 9.60 2.02 19.51
CA THR A 52 9.34 1.01 18.47
C THR A 52 7.83 0.74 18.32
N ARG A 53 7.11 0.61 19.43
CA ARG A 53 5.64 0.46 19.41
C ARG A 53 4.94 1.68 18.81
N ARG A 54 5.43 2.90 19.13
CA ARG A 54 4.91 4.14 18.56
C ARG A 54 5.15 4.23 17.06
N GLN A 55 6.33 3.86 16.58
CA GLN A 55 6.68 3.83 15.16
C GLN A 55 5.84 2.80 14.38
N LEU A 56 5.62 1.62 14.95
CA LEU A 56 4.71 0.61 14.38
C LEU A 56 3.27 1.13 14.24
N ALA A 57 2.77 1.82 15.26
CA ALA A 57 1.42 2.40 15.23
C ALA A 57 1.29 3.50 14.16
N ASP A 58 2.31 4.34 14.02
CA ASP A 58 2.35 5.41 13.01
C ASP A 58 2.40 4.85 11.57
N LEU A 59 3.23 3.83 11.34
CA LEU A 59 3.29 3.12 10.06
C LEU A 59 1.99 2.40 9.74
N SER A 60 1.37 1.76 10.74
CA SER A 60 0.06 1.10 10.58
C SER A 60 -1.02 2.11 10.18
N TYR A 61 -1.03 3.27 10.85
CA TYR A 61 -1.97 4.34 10.55
C TYR A 61 -1.76 4.88 9.13
N THR A 62 -0.51 5.17 8.75
CA THR A 62 -0.14 5.65 7.41
C THR A 62 -0.53 4.64 6.33
N LEU A 63 -0.27 3.34 6.55
CA LEU A 63 -0.68 2.27 5.64
C LEU A 63 -2.20 2.22 5.50
N CYS A 64 -2.95 2.25 6.60
CA CYS A 64 -4.42 2.23 6.56
C CYS A 64 -4.99 3.42 5.79
N VAL A 65 -4.51 4.64 6.07
CA VAL A 65 -4.97 5.85 5.36
C VAL A 65 -4.57 5.83 3.89
N SER A 66 -3.33 5.47 3.57
CA SER A 66 -2.81 5.47 2.19
C SER A 66 -3.46 4.40 1.31
N THR A 67 -3.89 3.30 1.90
CA THR A 67 -4.59 2.21 1.21
C THR A 67 -6.12 2.34 1.30
N GLY A 68 -6.64 3.28 2.08
CA GLY A 68 -8.08 3.43 2.33
C GLY A 68 -8.70 2.25 3.10
N THR A 69 -7.90 1.54 3.89
CA THR A 69 -8.33 0.37 4.68
C THR A 69 -8.51 0.72 6.16
N ARG A 70 -9.13 -0.18 6.92
CA ARG A 70 -9.49 0.04 8.34
C ARG A 70 -8.57 -0.69 9.32
N THR A 71 -7.76 -1.62 8.84
CA THR A 71 -6.91 -2.52 9.62
C THR A 71 -5.59 -2.74 8.89
N VAL A 72 -4.49 -2.90 9.62
CA VAL A 72 -3.15 -3.03 9.03
C VAL A 72 -3.02 -4.29 8.17
N GLU A 73 -3.71 -5.37 8.53
CA GLU A 73 -3.75 -6.63 7.79
C GLU A 73 -4.40 -6.44 6.42
N ALA A 74 -5.49 -5.66 6.37
CA ALA A 74 -6.16 -5.30 5.13
C ALA A 74 -5.29 -4.36 4.28
N ALA A 75 -4.56 -3.44 4.93
CA ALA A 75 -3.61 -2.57 4.25
C ALA A 75 -2.47 -3.36 3.59
N LEU A 76 -1.91 -4.34 4.31
CA LEU A 76 -0.86 -5.24 3.80
C LEU A 76 -1.36 -6.12 2.65
N ALA A 77 -2.56 -6.70 2.79
CA ALA A 77 -3.17 -7.50 1.72
C ALA A 77 -3.46 -6.66 0.46
N PHE A 78 -3.92 -5.42 0.64
CA PHE A 78 -4.10 -4.47 -0.46
C PHE A 78 -2.75 -4.12 -1.11
N ALA A 79 -1.72 -3.84 -0.30
CA ALA A 79 -0.39 -3.54 -0.79
C ALA A 79 0.21 -4.70 -1.59
N ALA A 80 0.09 -5.93 -1.10
CA ALA A 80 0.55 -7.12 -1.82
C ALA A 80 -0.12 -7.25 -3.20
N ARG A 81 -1.44 -7.10 -3.28
CA ARG A 81 -2.20 -7.15 -4.54
C ARG A 81 -1.82 -6.02 -5.50
N GLN A 82 -1.59 -4.82 -4.98
CA GLN A 82 -1.17 -3.67 -5.79
C GLN A 82 0.24 -3.85 -6.36
N LEU A 83 1.17 -4.40 -5.57
CA LEU A 83 2.53 -4.68 -6.03
C LEU A 83 2.58 -5.83 -7.04
N ASP A 84 1.72 -6.83 -6.88
CA ASP A 84 1.55 -7.91 -7.86
C ASP A 84 1.00 -7.38 -9.19
N ALA A 85 -0.01 -6.49 -9.13
CA ALA A 85 -0.55 -5.82 -10.31
C ALA A 85 0.48 -4.92 -11.00
N ASP A 86 1.28 -4.15 -10.25
CA ASP A 86 2.36 -3.32 -10.81
C ASP A 86 3.42 -4.17 -11.54
N LEU A 87 3.80 -5.31 -10.96
CA LEU A 87 4.71 -6.26 -11.58
C LEU A 87 4.12 -6.88 -12.85
N ALA A 88 2.84 -7.22 -12.84
CA ALA A 88 2.14 -7.74 -14.01
C ALA A 88 2.08 -6.70 -15.14
N GLU A 89 1.72 -5.45 -14.84
CA GLU A 89 1.72 -4.36 -15.82
C GLU A 89 3.11 -4.11 -16.42
N ALA A 90 4.16 -4.15 -15.59
CA ALA A 90 5.55 -4.06 -16.09
C ALA A 90 5.91 -5.21 -17.03
N ALA A 91 5.43 -6.43 -16.77
CA ALA A 91 5.63 -7.59 -17.63
C ALA A 91 4.84 -7.50 -18.95
N HIS A 92 3.65 -6.89 -18.94
CA HIS A 92 2.80 -6.72 -20.13
C HIS A 92 3.20 -5.53 -21.01
N GLY A 93 3.98 -4.56 -20.48
CA GLY A 93 4.42 -3.35 -21.16
C GLY A 93 5.75 -3.44 -21.91
N GLN A 94 6.49 -4.55 -21.84
CA GLN A 94 7.68 -4.77 -22.66
C GLN A 94 7.32 -5.63 -23.89
N PRO A 95 7.24 -5.05 -25.11
CA PRO A 95 7.36 -5.86 -26.31
C PRO A 95 8.74 -6.51 -26.24
N LEU A 96 8.77 -7.84 -26.18
CA LEU A 96 9.96 -8.62 -26.48
C LEU A 96 10.49 -8.08 -27.82
N PRO A 97 11.73 -7.56 -27.94
CA PRO A 97 12.26 -7.22 -29.25
C PRO A 97 12.29 -8.53 -30.05
N ALA A 98 11.43 -8.62 -31.07
CA ALA A 98 11.39 -9.77 -31.95
C ALA A 98 12.82 -10.02 -32.46
N PRO A 99 13.29 -11.28 -32.49
CA PRO A 99 14.63 -11.58 -32.97
C PRO A 99 14.75 -11.05 -34.39
N LEU A 100 15.80 -10.26 -34.63
CA LEU A 100 16.18 -9.71 -35.92
C LEU A 100 16.12 -10.84 -36.95
N GLN A 101 15.11 -10.82 -37.82
CA GLN A 101 15.05 -11.78 -38.92
C GLN A 101 16.31 -11.58 -39.75
N LEU A 102 17.17 -12.61 -39.71
CA LEU A 102 18.38 -12.70 -40.50
C LEU A 102 17.95 -12.58 -41.98
N ALA A 103 18.17 -11.41 -42.56
CA ALA A 103 17.97 -11.19 -43.98
C ALA A 103 18.84 -12.19 -44.74
N SER A 104 18.19 -13.04 -45.53
CA SER A 104 18.83 -13.91 -46.52
C SER A 104 19.18 -13.11 -47.76
#